data_AF-A0A9D8D912-F1
#
_entry.id   AF-A0A9D8D912-F1
#
_cell.length_a   1.000
_cell.length_b   1.000
_cell.length_c   1.000
_cell.angle_alpha   90.00
_cell.angle_beta   90.00
_cell.angle_gamma   90.00
#
_symmetry.space_group_name_H-M   'P 1'
#
loop_
_entity.id
_entity.type
_entity.pdbx_description
1 polymer ?
#
loop_
_entity_poly.entity_id
_entity_poly.type
_entity_poly.pdbx_seq_one_letter_code
_entity_poly.pdbx_strand_id
1 'polypeptide(L)'
;MQAIPVTLLLLLVPGGAMAATQRDVTLPGGNGDALAGTLTVPDGPGPHPAVVIVGGFGPGTRDGALIGGPPGGLYASWARELARRGVMTLRYDKRGIGRSPGPTLAWLALPALTADATA
;
A
#
# COMPACT_ATOMS: atom_id res chain seq x y z
N MET A 1 20.52 3.17 -61.15
CA MET A 1 20.10 2.31 -60.02
C MET A 1 20.99 2.62 -58.83
N GLN A 2 20.54 3.41 -57.85
CA GLN A 2 21.06 3.35 -56.47
C GLN A 2 19.92 3.70 -55.52
N ALA A 3 19.55 2.73 -54.68
CA ALA A 3 18.53 2.86 -53.65
C ALA A 3 19.21 3.35 -52.36
N ILE A 4 18.69 4.43 -51.78
CA ILE A 4 19.11 4.95 -50.47
C ILE A 4 18.47 4.04 -49.39
N PRO A 5 19.22 3.40 -48.47
CA PRO A 5 18.61 2.63 -47.41
C PRO A 5 18.15 3.59 -46.31
N VAL A 6 16.84 3.59 -46.03
CA VAL A 6 16.25 4.24 -44.86
C VAL A 6 16.53 3.34 -43.65
N THR A 7 17.54 3.67 -42.85
CA THR A 7 17.80 2.98 -41.58
C THR A 7 16.86 3.53 -40.52
N LEU A 8 15.80 2.77 -40.22
CA LEU A 8 14.86 3.03 -39.14
C LEU A 8 15.54 2.76 -37.78
N LEU A 9 15.96 3.81 -37.08
CA LEU A 9 16.44 3.71 -35.70
C LEU A 9 15.22 3.64 -34.76
N LEU A 10 14.78 2.42 -34.44
CA LEU A 10 13.84 2.18 -33.34
C LEU A 10 14.55 2.44 -32.02
N LEU A 11 14.39 3.65 -31.46
CA LEU A 11 14.70 3.92 -30.06
C LEU A 11 13.69 3.15 -29.20
N LEU A 12 14.06 1.92 -28.84
CA LEU A 12 13.44 1.22 -27.73
C LEU A 12 13.80 1.99 -26.45
N VAL A 13 12.97 2.96 -26.07
CA VAL A 13 12.97 3.46 -24.70
C VAL A 13 12.56 2.25 -23.85
N PRO A 14 13.44 1.68 -23.02
CA PRO A 14 12.98 0.69 -22.07
C PRO A 14 12.03 1.43 -21.15
N GLY A 15 10.74 1.16 -21.27
CA GLY A 15 9.77 1.50 -20.25
C GLY A 15 10.15 0.73 -18.99
N GLY A 16 11.12 1.26 -18.25
CA GLY A 16 11.55 0.70 -16.99
C GLY A 16 10.30 0.55 -16.14
N ALA A 17 9.97 -0.68 -15.77
CA ALA A 17 8.95 -0.91 -14.77
C ALA A 17 9.36 -0.11 -13.53
N MET A 18 8.66 1.00 -13.30
CA MET A 18 8.82 1.84 -12.12
C MET A 18 8.37 1.01 -10.92
N ALA A 19 9.34 0.45 -10.19
CA ALA A 19 9.14 -0.40 -9.05
C ALA A 19 8.95 0.46 -7.79
N ALA A 20 7.71 0.69 -7.42
CA ALA A 20 7.34 1.43 -6.21
C ALA A 20 8.10 0.98 -4.94
N THR A 21 8.62 1.95 -4.19
CA THR A 21 9.32 1.68 -2.93
C THR A 21 8.34 1.45 -1.79
N GLN A 22 8.55 0.39 -1.01
CA GLN A 22 7.80 0.13 0.22
C GLN A 22 8.67 0.34 1.45
N ARG A 23 8.13 1.02 2.46
CA ARG A 23 8.78 1.16 3.76
C ARG A 23 7.79 0.97 4.90
N ASP A 24 8.25 0.34 5.98
CA ASP A 24 7.49 0.28 7.22
C ASP A 24 7.48 1.65 7.89
N VAL A 25 6.34 1.99 8.49
CA VAL A 25 6.10 3.24 9.21
C VAL A 25 5.33 2.96 10.49
N THR A 26 5.42 3.88 11.43
CA THR A 26 4.60 3.88 12.65
C THR A 26 3.68 5.09 12.62
N LEU A 27 2.41 4.88 12.93
CA LEU A 27 1.37 5.90 12.91
C LEU A 27 0.79 6.05 14.32
N PRO A 28 0.34 7.24 14.73
CA PRO A 28 -0.50 7.37 15.91
C PRO A 28 -1.88 6.74 15.64
N GLY A 29 -2.34 5.89 16.55
CA GLY A 29 -3.72 5.42 16.59
C GLY A 29 -4.63 6.40 17.31
N GLY A 30 -5.94 6.19 17.24
CA GLY A 30 -6.95 7.12 17.77
C GLY A 30 -6.94 7.27 19.30
N ASN A 31 -6.22 6.40 20.00
CA ASN A 31 -5.98 6.46 21.46
C ASN A 31 -4.52 6.80 21.81
N GLY A 32 -3.69 7.17 20.84
CA GLY A 32 -2.27 7.45 21.01
C GLY A 32 -1.34 6.24 20.91
N ASP A 33 -1.88 5.02 20.77
CA ASP A 33 -1.06 3.82 20.58
C ASP A 33 -0.35 3.84 19.22
N ALA A 34 0.84 3.26 19.14
CA ALA A 34 1.60 3.15 17.90
C ALA A 34 1.04 2.03 16.99
N LEU A 35 0.45 2.39 15.85
CA LEU A 35 0.01 1.44 14.83
C LEU A 35 1.12 1.19 13.79
N ALA A 36 1.29 -0.08 13.42
CA ALA A 36 2.28 -0.46 12.43
C ALA A 36 1.69 -0.34 11.02
N GLY A 37 2.38 0.38 10.14
CA GLY A 37 1.95 0.62 8.76
C GLY A 37 3.03 0.40 7.73
N THR A 38 2.62 0.45 6.46
CA THR A 38 3.48 0.34 5.30
C THR A 38 3.09 1.42 4.30
N LEU A 39 4.04 2.28 3.98
CA LEU A 39 3.92 3.29 2.94
C LEU A 39 4.45 2.72 1.62
N THR A 40 3.64 2.77 0.57
CA THR A 40 4.06 2.44 -0.80
C THR A 40 4.11 3.73 -1.59
N VAL A 41 5.30 4.11 -2.04
CA VAL A 41 5.58 5.39 -2.70
C VAL A 41 5.81 5.13 -4.19
N PRO A 42 5.16 5.88 -5.10
CA PRO A 42 5.46 5.84 -6.52
C PRO A 42 6.91 6.24 -6.77
N ASP A 43 7.51 5.69 -7.83
CA ASP A 43 8.80 6.20 -8.27
C ASP A 43 8.67 7.57 -8.93
N GLY A 44 9.77 8.31 -8.91
CA GLY A 44 9.84 9.65 -9.48
C GLY A 44 9.58 10.77 -8.47
N PRO A 45 9.85 12.02 -8.89
CA PRO A 45 9.68 13.19 -8.04
C PRO A 45 8.20 13.41 -7.70
N GLY A 46 7.93 13.76 -6.45
CA GLY A 46 6.60 14.18 -6.01
C GLY A 46 6.30 15.65 -6.31
N PRO A 47 5.17 16.19 -5.79
CA PRO A 47 4.24 15.54 -4.89
C PRO A 47 3.34 14.51 -5.57
N HIS A 48 3.00 13.43 -4.85
CA HIS A 48 2.09 12.37 -5.32
C HIS A 48 0.73 12.52 -4.64
N PRO A 49 -0.41 12.33 -5.35
CA PRO A 49 -1.68 12.09 -4.68
C PRO A 49 -1.59 10.87 -3.76
N ALA A 50 -2.31 10.89 -2.63
CA ALA A 50 -2.21 9.86 -1.61
C ALA A 50 -3.57 9.33 -1.18
N VAL A 51 -3.63 8.03 -0.90
CA VAL A 51 -4.81 7.37 -0.32
C VAL A 51 -4.42 6.47 0.85
N VAL A 52 -5.33 6.31 1.79
CA VAL A 52 -5.21 5.33 2.87
C VAL A 52 -6.12 4.15 2.54
N ILE A 53 -5.56 2.94 2.54
CA ILE A 53 -6.35 1.71 2.42
C ILE A 53 -6.68 1.24 3.83
N VAL A 54 -7.94 1.43 4.22
CA VAL A 54 -8.47 0.97 5.52
C VAL A 54 -8.91 -0.48 5.40
N GLY A 55 -8.40 -1.33 6.28
CA GLY A 55 -8.75 -2.75 6.30
C GLY A 55 -10.21 -2.98 6.65
N GLY A 56 -10.82 -4.00 6.05
CA GLY A 56 -12.18 -4.41 6.37
C GLY A 56 -12.36 -5.01 7.77
N PHE A 57 -13.58 -5.50 8.02
CA PHE A 57 -13.93 -6.21 9.25
C PHE A 57 -13.18 -7.55 9.39
N GLY A 58 -12.95 -7.98 10.63
CA GLY A 58 -12.32 -9.26 10.94
C GLY A 58 -10.79 -9.18 11.10
N PRO A 59 -10.13 -10.33 11.33
CA PRO A 59 -8.69 -10.40 11.64
C PRO A 59 -7.81 -10.36 10.39
N GLY A 60 -8.07 -9.41 9.49
CA GLY A 60 -7.28 -9.18 8.28
C GLY A 60 -6.06 -8.28 8.54
N THR A 61 -4.90 -8.72 8.07
CA THR A 61 -3.64 -7.94 8.05
C THR A 61 -3.75 -6.70 7.15
N ARG A 62 -2.82 -5.73 7.29
CA ARG A 62 -2.71 -4.56 6.41
C ARG A 62 -2.58 -4.88 4.92
N ASP A 63 -2.13 -6.09 4.59
CA ASP A 63 -1.96 -6.55 3.20
C ASP A 63 -3.25 -7.17 2.63
N GLY A 64 -4.26 -7.41 3.46
CA GLY A 64 -5.53 -8.00 3.05
C GLY A 64 -5.53 -9.53 3.07
N ALA A 65 -4.61 -10.14 3.83
CA ALA A 65 -4.66 -11.56 4.16
C ALA A 65 -5.37 -11.77 5.51
N LEU A 66 -6.27 -12.74 5.58
CA LEU A 66 -6.91 -13.16 6.83
C LEU A 66 -5.93 -14.01 7.65
N ILE A 67 -5.78 -13.70 8.94
CA ILE A 67 -4.95 -14.52 9.85
C ILE A 67 -5.56 -15.92 9.94
N GLY A 68 -4.77 -16.94 9.59
CA GLY A 68 -5.23 -18.35 9.53
C GLY A 68 -6.05 -18.70 8.28
N GLY A 69 -6.23 -17.76 7.35
CA GLY A 69 -6.90 -17.99 6.06
C GLY A 69 -5.94 -18.43 4.95
N PRO A 70 -6.46 -18.67 3.73
CA PRO A 70 -5.61 -18.91 2.56
C PRO A 70 -4.74 -17.69 2.25
N PRO A 71 -3.64 -17.87 1.48
CA PRO A 71 -2.81 -16.75 1.04
C PRO A 71 -3.67 -15.62 0.43
N GLY A 72 -3.51 -14.43 0.98
CA GLY A 72 -4.17 -13.21 0.52
C GLY A 72 -3.16 -12.12 0.21
N GLY A 73 -3.64 -10.90 -0.01
CA GLY A 73 -2.77 -9.79 -0.41
C GLY A 73 -3.44 -8.73 -1.26
N LEU A 74 -4.76 -8.66 -1.27
CA LEU A 74 -5.53 -7.76 -2.14
C LEU A 74 -5.08 -6.31 -1.96
N TYR A 75 -4.93 -5.86 -0.71
CA TYR A 75 -4.54 -4.48 -0.41
C TYR A 75 -3.08 -4.22 -0.81
N ALA A 76 -2.19 -5.20 -0.68
CA ALA A 76 -0.82 -5.10 -1.20
C ALA A 76 -0.77 -5.01 -2.72
N SER A 77 -1.61 -5.76 -3.41
CA SER A 77 -1.74 -5.69 -4.87
C SER A 77 -2.29 -4.35 -5.33
N TRP A 78 -3.31 -3.81 -4.66
CA TRP A 78 -3.82 -2.46 -4.92
C TRP A 78 -2.79 -1.38 -4.66
N ALA A 79 -2.05 -1.45 -3.56
CA ALA A 79 -0.98 -0.50 -3.25
C ALA A 79 0.08 -0.44 -4.36
N ARG A 80 0.52 -1.60 -4.85
CA ARG A 80 1.49 -1.68 -5.97
C ARG A 80 0.91 -1.11 -7.28
N GLU A 81 -0.35 -1.42 -7.57
CA GLU A 81 -1.01 -0.94 -8.80
C GLU A 81 -1.28 0.56 -8.77
N LEU A 82 -1.70 1.10 -7.63
CA LEU A 82 -1.89 2.53 -7.41
C LEU A 82 -0.55 3.27 -7.52
N ALA A 83 0.53 2.71 -6.95
CA ALA A 83 1.84 3.32 -7.06
C ALA A 83 2.38 3.33 -8.50
N ARG A 84 2.12 2.27 -9.30
CA ARG A 84 2.39 2.28 -10.75
C ARG A 84 1.63 3.38 -11.50
N ARG A 85 0.54 3.89 -10.94
CA ARG A 85 -0.28 4.98 -11.48
C ARG A 85 0.04 6.34 -10.85
N GLY A 86 1.13 6.45 -10.09
CA GLY A 86 1.53 7.71 -9.45
C GLY A 86 0.79 8.03 -8.15
N VAL A 87 0.10 7.06 -7.54
CA VAL A 87 -0.65 7.27 -6.29
C VAL A 87 0.06 6.62 -5.11
N MET A 88 0.43 7.43 -4.12
CA MET A 88 0.99 6.94 -2.85
C MET A 88 -0.10 6.27 -2.02
N THR A 89 0.26 5.15 -1.37
CA THR A 89 -0.69 4.45 -0.50
C THR A 89 -0.12 4.22 0.89
N LEU A 90 -0.95 4.44 1.90
CA LEU A 90 -0.70 4.03 3.26
C LEU A 90 -1.63 2.86 3.62
N ARG A 91 -1.05 1.80 4.16
CA ARG A 91 -1.75 0.65 4.73
C ARG A 91 -1.30 0.49 6.17
N TYR A 92 -2.20 0.08 7.07
CA TYR A 92 -1.84 -0.13 8.47
C TYR A 92 -2.54 -1.36 9.06
N ASP A 93 -1.89 -1.96 10.04
CA ASP A 93 -2.47 -3.02 10.85
C ASP A 93 -3.43 -2.37 11.85
N LYS A 94 -4.68 -2.84 11.86
CA LYS A 94 -5.65 -2.44 12.88
C LYS A 94 -5.13 -2.80 14.27
N ARG A 95 -5.57 -2.08 15.30
CA ARG A 95 -5.30 -2.44 16.71
C ARG A 95 -5.56 -3.94 16.99
N GLY A 96 -4.63 -4.58 17.69
CA GLY A 96 -4.67 -6.01 18.01
C GLY A 96 -4.46 -6.96 16.83
N ILE A 97 -4.07 -6.45 15.66
CA ILE A 97 -3.79 -7.24 14.45
C ILE A 97 -2.33 -7.06 14.04
N GLY A 98 -1.71 -8.13 13.54
CA GLY A 98 -0.38 -8.07 12.95
C GLY A 98 0.65 -7.53 13.94
N ARG A 99 1.28 -6.41 13.58
CA ARG A 99 2.30 -5.73 14.41
C ARG A 99 1.76 -4.57 15.25
N SER A 100 0.46 -4.28 15.17
CA SER A 100 -0.17 -3.25 16.00
C SER A 100 -0.59 -3.82 17.37
N PRO A 101 -0.33 -3.10 18.47
CA PRO A 101 -0.69 -3.55 19.81
C PRO A 101 -2.21 -3.51 20.03
N GLY A 102 -2.65 -4.14 21.12
CA GLY A 102 -4.03 -4.08 21.59
C GLY A 102 -4.71 -5.45 21.69
N PRO A 103 -5.98 -5.47 22.14
CA PRO A 103 -6.71 -6.72 22.34
C PRO A 103 -6.98 -7.47 21.03
N THR A 104 -6.83 -8.79 21.02
CA THR A 104 -7.03 -9.67 19.85
C THR A 104 -8.39 -9.47 19.15
N LEU A 105 -9.43 -9.11 19.90
CA LEU A 105 -10.80 -8.91 19.41
C LEU A 105 -11.17 -7.44 19.21
N ALA A 106 -10.21 -6.52 19.21
CA ALA A 106 -10.48 -5.10 19.05
C ALA A 106 -11.15 -4.75 17.70
N TRP A 107 -11.06 -5.64 16.72
CA TRP A 107 -11.79 -5.53 15.45
C TRP A 107 -13.32 -5.67 15.56
N LEU A 108 -13.85 -6.05 16.73
CA LEU A 108 -15.29 -6.01 17.03
C LEU A 108 -15.78 -4.61 17.44
N ALA A 109 -14.87 -3.69 17.77
CA ALA A 109 -15.21 -2.36 18.27
C ALA A 109 -15.08 -1.30 17.16
N LEU A 110 -16.16 -1.09 16.40
CA LEU A 110 -16.20 -0.10 15.31
C LEU A 110 -15.75 1.31 15.73
N PRO A 111 -16.16 1.89 16.88
CA PRO A 111 -15.73 3.24 17.25
C PRO A 111 -14.21 3.38 17.38
N ALA A 112 -13.55 2.34 17.91
CA ALA A 112 -12.10 2.33 18.07
C ALA A 112 -11.37 2.23 16.71
N LEU A 113 -11.91 1.43 15.78
CA LEU A 113 -11.38 1.35 14.41
C LEU A 113 -11.57 2.65 13.64
N THR A 114 -12.73 3.30 13.80
CA THR A 114 -12.98 4.62 13.20
C THR A 114 -12.02 5.67 13.75
N ALA A 115 -11.79 5.68 15.07
CA ALA A 115 -10.84 6.59 15.69
C ALA A 115 -9.42 6.43 15.14
N ASP A 116 -8.97 5.19 14.90
CA ASP A 116 -7.68 4.92 14.23
C ASP A 116 -7.63 5.43 12.80
N ALA A 117 -8.72 5.29 12.05
CA ALA A 117 -8.77 5.72 10.65
C ALA A 117 -8.78 7.25 10.49
N THR A 118 -9.11 8.00 11.54
CA THR A 118 -9.21 9.46 11.54
C THR A 118 -8.12 10.16 12.37
N ALA A 119 -7.16 9.42 12.91
CA ALA A 119 -6.08 9.94 13.75
C ALA A 119 -5.02 10.73 12.97
#